data_AF-A0A6P1EBS6-F1
#
_entry.id   AF-A0A6P1EBS6-F1
#
_cell.length_a   1.000
_cell.length_b   1.000
_cell.length_c   1.000
_cell.angle_alpha   90.00
_cell.angle_beta   90.00
_cell.angle_gamma   90.00
#
_symmetry.space_group_name_H-M   'P 1'
#
loop_
_entity.id
_entity.type
_entity.pdbx_description
1 polymer ?
#
loop_
_entity_poly.entity_id
_entity_poly.type
_entity_poly.pdbx_seq_one_letter_code
_entity_poly.pdbx_strand_id
1 'polypeptide(L)'
;MKQSITKWMATAAVCGVLMVGSLASAHAESGQGLGVCKGINLKLLFHKNRARTINDSMESWIGSDLRKIVSKWGAPQSTFDNRDGSRIISWNTDGCTQSFQTDEKDVLRLWSVSGDCSCVNSNNPMDIPKDTPVPPMTL
;
A
#
# COMPACT_ATOMS: atom_id res chain seq x y z
N MET A 1 -6.21 -71.35 4.87
CA MET A 1 -7.29 -71.60 3.88
C MET A 1 -8.09 -70.31 3.71
N LYS A 2 -8.31 -69.93 2.45
CA LYS A 2 -9.24 -68.95 1.84
C LYS A 2 -10.01 -67.93 2.72
N GLN A 3 -9.82 -66.66 2.35
CA GLN A 3 -10.80 -65.58 2.09
C GLN A 3 -12.08 -65.52 2.93
N SER A 4 -12.36 -64.33 3.48
CA SER A 4 -13.58 -63.60 3.11
C SER A 4 -13.51 -62.13 3.51
N ILE A 5 -13.99 -61.28 2.60
CA ILE A 5 -14.03 -59.82 2.66
C ILE A 5 -15.21 -59.39 3.52
N THR A 6 -14.94 -58.68 4.60
CA THR A 6 -15.95 -58.12 5.50
C THR A 6 -16.43 -56.76 4.98
N LYS A 7 -17.60 -56.75 4.33
CA LYS A 7 -18.46 -55.56 4.28
C LYS A 7 -19.18 -55.46 5.61
N TRP A 8 -18.94 -54.38 6.35
CA TRP A 8 -19.72 -54.02 7.52
C TRP A 8 -20.28 -52.61 7.37
N MET A 9 -21.60 -52.53 7.56
CA MET A 9 -22.31 -51.54 8.40
C MET A 9 -22.25 -50.07 7.95
N ALA A 10 -23.20 -49.20 8.26
CA ALA A 10 -24.38 -49.21 9.10
C ALA A 10 -25.08 -47.89 8.75
N THR A 11 -26.40 -47.91 8.54
CA THR A 11 -27.37 -47.38 9.51
C THR A 11 -27.50 -45.85 9.47
N ALA A 12 -28.70 -45.44 9.08
CA ALA A 12 -29.21 -44.09 9.20
C ALA A 12 -29.29 -43.67 10.67
N ALA A 13 -28.92 -42.42 10.99
CA ALA A 13 -29.47 -41.71 12.13
C ALA A 13 -29.36 -40.19 11.94
N VAL A 14 -30.53 -39.58 12.05
CA VAL A 14 -30.89 -38.18 12.22
C VAL A 14 -29.94 -37.42 13.17
N CYS A 15 -29.55 -36.19 12.80
CA CYS A 15 -29.34 -35.12 13.78
C CYS A 15 -29.38 -33.76 13.07
N GLY A 16 -30.36 -32.94 13.45
CA GLY A 16 -30.40 -31.53 13.08
C GLY A 16 -29.21 -30.79 13.67
N VAL A 17 -28.66 -29.86 12.89
CA VAL A 17 -27.72 -28.85 13.38
C VAL A 17 -28.20 -27.50 12.86
N LEU A 18 -28.76 -26.74 13.80
CA LEU A 18 -28.66 -25.29 13.98
C LEU A 18 -28.27 -24.47 12.74
N MET A 19 -29.18 -23.57 12.37
CA MET A 19 -28.80 -22.28 11.79
C MET A 19 -27.79 -21.61 12.73
N VAL A 20 -26.51 -21.70 12.39
CA VAL A 20 -25.52 -20.70 12.79
C VAL A 20 -25.17 -20.01 11.50
N GLY A 21 -25.62 -18.76 11.37
CA GLY A 21 -25.23 -17.90 10.27
C GLY A 21 -23.72 -18.01 10.14
N SER A 22 -23.27 -18.44 8.96
CA SER A 22 -21.87 -18.34 8.62
C SER A 22 -21.52 -16.86 8.75
N LEU A 23 -20.89 -16.49 9.86
CA LEU A 23 -19.99 -15.36 9.89
C LEU A 23 -18.96 -15.72 8.83
N ALA A 24 -19.23 -15.23 7.61
CA ALA A 24 -18.31 -15.32 6.51
C ALA A 24 -16.98 -14.85 7.07
N SER A 25 -16.04 -15.79 7.02
CA SER A 25 -14.65 -15.66 7.40
C SER A 25 -14.17 -14.27 7.07
N ALA A 26 -13.47 -13.62 8.00
CA ALA A 26 -12.66 -12.46 7.67
C ALA A 26 -11.77 -12.85 6.49
N HIS A 27 -12.17 -12.42 5.28
CA HIS A 27 -11.34 -12.48 4.10
C HIS A 27 -10.27 -11.42 4.33
N ALA A 28 -9.18 -11.82 4.97
CA ALA A 28 -7.90 -11.17 4.70
C ALA A 28 -7.61 -11.48 3.22
N GLU A 29 -7.95 -10.54 2.35
CA GLU A 29 -7.55 -10.61 0.95
C GLU A 29 -6.03 -10.48 0.93
N SER A 30 -5.36 -11.62 0.92
CA SER A 30 -3.93 -11.73 0.74
C SER A 30 -3.62 -11.39 -0.72
N GLY A 31 -2.71 -10.43 -0.90
CA GLY A 31 -2.11 -10.13 -2.20
C GLY A 31 -2.60 -8.84 -2.87
N GLN A 32 -2.46 -7.69 -2.22
CA GLN A 32 -2.46 -6.41 -2.92
C GLN A 32 -1.15 -5.70 -2.61
N GLY A 33 -0.37 -5.38 -3.64
CA GLY A 33 0.81 -4.52 -3.49
C GLY A 33 0.40 -3.28 -2.69
N LEU A 34 1.07 -3.09 -1.55
CA LEU A 34 0.85 -2.06 -0.56
C LEU A 34 1.12 -0.68 -1.17
N GLY A 35 0.19 -0.18 -2.00
CA GLY A 35 0.11 1.22 -2.33
C GLY A 35 -0.24 1.95 -1.06
N VAL A 36 0.79 2.50 -0.41
CA VAL A 36 0.66 3.19 0.87
C VAL A 36 -0.52 4.16 0.76
N CYS A 37 -1.50 4.04 1.65
CA CYS A 37 -2.79 4.77 1.68
C CYS A 37 -3.98 4.30 0.81
N LYS A 38 -3.86 3.32 -0.10
CA LYS A 38 -5.02 2.88 -0.89
C LYS A 38 -6.09 2.23 0.00
N GLY A 39 -7.31 2.76 -0.03
CA GLY A 39 -8.46 2.22 0.73
C GLY A 39 -8.61 2.73 2.16
N ILE A 40 -7.73 3.62 2.65
CA ILE A 40 -7.88 4.23 3.98
C ILE A 40 -9.02 5.25 3.95
N ASN A 41 -10.01 5.05 4.80
CA ASN A 41 -11.12 5.97 4.96
C ASN A 41 -10.71 7.15 5.85
N LEU A 42 -10.14 8.19 5.24
CA LEU A 42 -9.78 9.44 5.94
C LEU A 42 -11.00 10.36 6.22
N LYS A 43 -12.24 9.88 5.98
CA LYS A 43 -13.45 10.67 6.17
C LYS A 43 -13.80 10.72 7.65
N LEU A 44 -13.17 11.62 8.37
CA LEU A 44 -13.67 12.07 9.67
C LEU A 44 -15.01 12.79 9.44
N LEU A 45 -16.11 12.21 9.91
CA LEU A 45 -17.49 12.60 9.57
C LEU A 45 -17.84 14.08 9.80
N PHE A 46 -17.04 14.79 10.61
CA PHE A 46 -17.26 16.19 10.97
C PHE A 46 -16.18 17.16 10.45
N HIS A 47 -15.18 16.67 9.72
CA HIS A 47 -14.11 17.51 9.18
C HIS A 47 -14.35 17.82 7.70
N LYS A 48 -14.15 19.08 7.33
CA LYS A 48 -14.21 19.53 5.91
C LYS A 48 -13.00 19.07 5.10
N ASN A 49 -11.90 18.80 5.79
CA ASN A 49 -10.62 18.41 5.21
C ASN A 49 -10.22 17.02 5.74
N ARG A 50 -9.47 16.29 4.92
CA ARG A 50 -8.73 15.09 5.32
C ARG A 50 -7.29 15.42 5.65
N ALA A 51 -6.63 14.52 6.38
CA ALA A 51 -5.20 14.61 6.63
C ALA A 51 -4.43 14.49 5.31
N ARG A 52 -3.35 15.26 5.20
CA ARG A 52 -2.32 15.05 4.17
C ARG A 52 -1.69 13.68 4.38
N THR A 53 -1.51 12.93 3.30
CA THR A 53 -0.89 11.61 3.30
C THR A 53 0.56 11.67 2.83
N ILE A 54 1.29 10.57 3.01
CA ILE A 54 2.59 10.40 2.34
C ILE A 54 2.45 10.48 0.82
N ASN A 55 1.35 9.98 0.23
CA ASN A 55 1.10 10.07 -1.21
C ASN A 55 0.94 11.52 -1.67
N ASP A 56 0.18 12.34 -0.94
CA ASP A 56 0.07 13.77 -1.25
C ASP A 56 1.44 14.45 -1.17
N SER A 57 2.28 14.01 -0.24
CA SER A 57 3.63 14.56 -0.05
C SER A 57 4.56 14.15 -1.20
N MET A 58 4.55 12.88 -1.60
CA MET A 58 5.34 12.36 -2.73
C MET A 58 4.89 13.00 -4.06
N GLU A 59 3.58 13.04 -4.31
CA GLU A 59 2.99 13.66 -5.50
C GLU A 59 3.40 15.14 -5.63
N SER A 60 3.51 15.87 -4.51
CA SER A 60 3.89 17.29 -4.53
C SER A 60 5.31 17.56 -5.05
N TRP A 61 6.16 16.54 -5.14
CA TRP A 61 7.52 16.66 -5.69
C TRP A 61 7.58 16.48 -7.20
N ILE A 62 6.55 15.89 -7.83
CA ILE A 62 6.55 15.64 -9.27
C ILE A 62 6.69 16.95 -10.05
N GLY A 63 7.60 16.95 -11.03
CA GLY A 63 8.01 18.12 -11.78
C GLY A 63 9.13 18.95 -11.15
N SER A 64 9.57 18.63 -9.92
CA SER A 64 10.76 19.26 -9.31
C SER A 64 12.07 18.64 -9.81
N ASP A 65 13.15 19.41 -9.75
CA ASP A 65 14.53 18.96 -10.02
C ASP A 65 15.07 18.11 -8.85
N LEU A 66 15.81 17.05 -9.17
CA LEU A 66 16.42 16.12 -8.21
C LEU A 66 17.28 16.84 -7.16
N ARG A 67 18.01 17.89 -7.55
CA ARG A 67 18.87 18.64 -6.63
C ARG A 67 18.04 19.31 -5.54
N LYS A 68 16.82 19.74 -5.85
CA LYS A 68 15.91 20.36 -4.88
C LYS A 68 15.53 19.36 -3.79
N ILE A 69 15.14 18.14 -4.16
CA ILE A 69 14.77 17.13 -3.15
C ILE A 69 16.00 16.64 -2.37
N VAL A 70 17.14 16.41 -3.03
CA VAL A 70 18.39 16.04 -2.36
C VAL A 70 18.83 17.11 -1.36
N SER A 71 18.69 18.40 -1.68
CA SER A 71 19.00 19.48 -0.75
C SER A 71 18.12 19.50 0.50
N LYS A 72 16.93 18.90 0.42
CA LYS A 72 15.94 18.87 1.51
C LYS A 72 15.99 17.57 2.31
N TRP A 73 16.19 16.44 1.65
CA TRP A 73 16.10 15.10 2.24
C TRP A 73 17.47 14.48 2.53
N GLY A 74 18.54 15.08 1.99
CA GLY A 74 19.88 14.54 2.04
C GLY A 74 20.17 13.57 0.90
N ALA A 75 21.36 12.98 0.95
CA ALA A 75 21.81 12.02 -0.07
C ALA A 75 20.91 10.77 -0.06
N PRO A 76 20.55 10.24 -1.24
CA PRO A 76 19.77 9.00 -1.33
C PRO A 76 20.60 7.79 -0.93
N GLN A 77 19.90 6.75 -0.44
CA GLN A 77 20.48 5.48 -0.04
C GLN A 77 20.85 4.64 -1.27
N SER A 78 20.08 4.74 -2.35
CA SER A 78 20.36 4.03 -3.60
C SER A 78 19.99 4.85 -4.82
N THR A 79 20.69 4.57 -5.91
CA THR A 79 20.41 5.10 -7.23
C THR A 79 20.65 3.99 -8.25
N PHE A 80 19.73 3.85 -9.19
CA PHE A 80 19.83 2.93 -10.32
C PHE A 80 19.65 3.73 -11.61
N ASP A 81 20.70 3.80 -12.42
CA ASP A 81 20.68 4.50 -13.70
C ASP A 81 20.18 3.56 -14.80
N ASN A 82 19.14 3.98 -15.51
CA ASN A 82 18.60 3.25 -16.65
C ASN A 82 19.41 3.59 -17.92
N ARG A 83 19.32 2.71 -18.91
CA ARG A 83 20.00 2.90 -20.22
C ARG A 83 19.46 4.08 -21.03
N ASP A 84 18.23 4.51 -20.77
CA ASP A 84 17.58 5.64 -21.42
C ASP A 84 17.95 6.99 -20.79
N GLY A 85 18.84 7.00 -19.79
CA GLY A 85 19.24 8.21 -19.06
C GLY A 85 18.30 8.61 -17.93
N SER A 86 17.16 7.94 -17.76
CA SER A 86 16.34 8.05 -16.55
C SER A 86 17.04 7.35 -15.38
N ARG A 87 16.62 7.65 -14.15
CA ARG A 87 17.16 6.96 -12.98
C ARG A 87 16.14 6.80 -11.89
N ILE A 88 16.26 5.73 -11.11
CA ILE A 88 15.46 5.50 -9.92
C ILE A 88 16.32 5.84 -8.71
N ILE A 89 15.85 6.78 -7.88
CA ILE A 89 16.51 7.19 -6.65
C ILE A 89 15.62 6.82 -5.47
N SER A 90 16.18 6.26 -4.40
CA SER A 90 15.42 5.84 -3.22
C SER A 90 16.00 6.32 -1.91
N TRP A 91 15.10 6.71 -1.00
CA TRP A 91 15.40 6.97 0.40
C TRP A 91 14.75 5.90 1.28
N ASN A 92 15.47 5.41 2.30
CA ASN A 92 14.95 4.45 3.27
C ASN A 92 15.16 4.95 4.69
N THR A 93 14.07 5.23 5.40
CA THR A 93 14.10 5.62 6.81
C THR A 93 13.25 4.64 7.58
N ASP A 94 13.90 3.90 8.50
CA ASP A 94 13.24 2.97 9.41
C ASP A 94 12.30 1.97 8.71
N GLY A 95 12.73 1.42 7.57
CA GLY A 95 11.94 0.44 6.81
C GLY A 95 10.90 1.05 5.86
N CYS A 96 10.71 2.38 5.89
CA CYS A 96 9.91 3.09 4.91
C CYS A 96 10.78 3.52 3.72
N THR A 97 10.51 3.00 2.52
CA THR A 97 11.24 3.33 1.29
C THR A 97 10.41 4.26 0.42
N GLN A 98 10.97 5.42 0.07
CA GLN A 98 10.40 6.41 -0.83
C GLN A 98 11.26 6.52 -2.07
N SER A 99 10.69 6.26 -3.24
CA SER A 99 11.42 6.22 -4.50
C SER A 99 10.84 7.20 -5.50
N PHE A 100 11.72 7.78 -6.31
CA PHE A 100 11.38 8.60 -7.46
C PHE A 100 12.12 8.11 -8.69
N GLN A 101 11.46 8.18 -9.85
CA GLN A 101 12.14 8.12 -11.14
C GLN A 101 12.26 9.52 -11.72
N THR A 102 13.46 9.89 -12.16
CA THR A 102 13.69 11.12 -12.93
C THR A 102 13.75 10.84 -14.42
N ASP A 103 13.58 11.86 -15.23
CA ASP A 103 14.02 11.83 -16.63
C ASP A 103 15.53 12.14 -16.76
N GLU A 104 16.01 12.18 -18.01
CA GLU A 104 17.38 12.51 -18.42
C GLU A 104 17.85 13.92 -18.00
N LYS A 105 16.94 14.79 -17.56
CA LYS A 105 17.21 16.15 -17.08
C LYS A 105 17.09 16.25 -15.56
N ASP A 106 17.09 15.11 -14.88
CA ASP A 106 16.94 15.00 -13.43
C ASP A 106 15.61 15.62 -12.91
N VAL A 107 14.54 15.64 -13.72
CA VAL A 107 13.20 16.07 -13.27
C VAL A 107 12.41 14.87 -12.77
N LEU A 108 11.85 14.95 -11.56
CA LEU A 108 11.04 13.87 -10.97
C LEU A 108 9.73 13.66 -11.76
N ARG A 109 9.49 12.44 -12.22
CA ARG A 109 8.34 12.08 -13.08
C ARG A 109 7.39 11.10 -12.43
N LEU A 110 7.94 10.04 -11.85
CA LEU A 110 7.17 8.97 -11.22
C LEU A 110 7.66 8.77 -9.79
N TRP A 111 6.81 8.18 -8.96
CA TRP A 111 7.12 7.90 -7.57
C TRP A 111 6.41 6.66 -7.07
N SER A 112 7.04 6.01 -6.09
CA SER A 112 6.44 4.93 -5.31
C SER A 112 6.90 4.99 -3.87
N VAL A 113 6.16 4.30 -3.02
CA VAL A 113 6.46 4.12 -1.61
C VAL A 113 6.25 2.65 -1.27
N SER A 114 7.13 2.08 -0.46
CA SER A 114 7.06 0.67 -0.06
C SER A 114 7.61 0.45 1.34
N GLY A 115 7.34 -0.71 1.93
CA GLY A 115 7.74 -1.04 3.29
C GLY A 115 6.82 -0.45 4.35
N ASP A 116 7.37 -0.18 5.54
CA ASP A 116 6.61 0.16 6.75
C ASP A 116 6.29 1.66 6.86
N CYS A 117 5.87 2.25 5.75
CA CYS A 117 5.52 3.66 5.69
C CYS A 117 4.14 3.93 6.32
N SER A 118 4.11 4.83 7.30
CA SER A 118 2.84 5.33 7.82
C SER A 118 2.14 6.20 6.78
N CYS A 119 0.87 5.91 6.50
CA CYS A 119 0.08 6.69 5.54
C CYS A 119 -0.15 8.13 6.02
N VAL A 120 -0.50 8.28 7.31
CA VAL A 120 -0.76 9.54 8.00
C VAL A 120 -0.21 9.43 9.40
N ASN A 121 0.35 10.51 9.94
CA ASN A 121 0.70 10.60 11.36
C ASN A 121 -0.23 11.58 12.08
N SER A 122 -0.26 11.54 13.41
CA SER A 122 -1.10 12.42 14.24
C SER A 122 -0.81 13.92 14.05
N ASN A 123 0.38 14.24 13.56
CA ASN A 123 0.83 15.62 13.31
C ASN A 123 0.56 16.09 11.86
N ASN A 124 -0.02 15.24 11.01
CA ASN A 124 -0.26 15.63 9.62
C ASN A 124 -1.34 16.73 9.55
N PRO A 125 -1.12 17.79 8.75
CA PRO A 125 -2.09 18.85 8.60
C PRO A 125 -3.40 18.32 7.99
N MET A 126 -4.53 18.80 8.51
CA MET A 126 -5.87 18.55 7.99
C MET A 126 -6.25 19.67 7.00
N ASP A 127 -5.52 19.74 5.89
CA ASP A 127 -5.57 20.86 4.94
C ASP A 127 -6.03 20.48 3.53
N ILE A 128 -6.21 19.19 3.24
CA ILE A 128 -6.69 18.73 1.93
C ILE A 128 -8.21 18.60 1.96
N PRO A 129 -8.98 19.17 1.01
CA PRO A 129 -10.43 18.99 0.97
C PRO A 129 -10.82 17.51 1.03
N LYS A 130 -11.83 17.17 1.85
CA LYS A 130 -12.17 15.77 2.16
C LYS A 130 -12.52 14.90 0.94
N ASP A 131 -13.02 15.53 -0.13
CA ASP A 131 -13.46 14.87 -1.35
C ASP A 131 -12.32 14.76 -2.39
N THR A 132 -11.16 15.36 -2.13
CA THR A 132 -9.96 15.19 -2.96
C THR A 132 -9.43 13.76 -2.77
N PRO A 133 -9.34 12.95 -3.83
CA PRO A 133 -8.82 11.59 -3.73
C PRO A 133 -7.35 11.59 -3.29
N VAL A 134 -6.89 10.49 -2.71
CA VAL A 134 -5.47 10.28 -2.43
C VAL A 134 -4.76 9.94 -3.75
N PRO A 135 -3.65 10.60 -4.11
CA PRO A 135 -2.92 10.30 -5.34
C PRO A 135 -2.45 8.84 -5.39
N PRO A 136 -2.63 8.13 -6.51
CA PRO A 136 -2.05 6.81 -6.69
C PRO A 136 -0.54 6.91 -6.96
N MET A 137 0.20 5.84 -6.61
CA MET A 137 1.60 5.71 -7.01
C MET A 137 1.72 5.57 -8.53
N THR A 138 2.87 5.97 -9.07
CA THR A 138 3.09 6.07 -10.53
C THR A 138 4.30 5.27 -11.03
N LEU A 139 5.09 4.69 -10.11
CA LEU A 139 6.21 3.78 -10.38
C LEU A 139 5.88 2.36 -9.91
#